data_AF-A0A8J2V1T8-F1
#
_entry.id   AF-A0A8J2V1T8-F1
#
_cell.length_a   1.000
_cell.length_b   1.000
_cell.length_c   1.000
_cell.angle_alpha   90.00
_cell.angle_beta   90.00
_cell.angle_gamma   90.00
#
_symmetry.space_group_name_H-M   'P 1'
#
loop_
_entity.id
_entity.type
_entity.pdbx_description
1 polymer ?
#
loop_
_entity_poly.entity_id
_entity_poly.type
_entity_poly.pdbx_seq_one_letter_code
_entity_poly.pdbx_strand_id
1 'polypeptide(L)'
;MSDLSASEGSSRQDSAQMPVVIYVLYLVGFFIIFTPVVGVILAYVSKARPASWLDSHYDNAIHIFWKGILYMILSVVLICLCIPFFIQEQILPGILVALIGSFAALAQLVWYIVRCVKGIMMASEKRAYPDPESWGF
;
A
#
# COMPACT_ATOMS: atom_id res chain seq x y z
N MET A 1 31.77 -39.59 12.49
CA MET A 1 32.02 -38.40 13.34
C MET A 1 31.86 -37.10 12.55
N SER A 2 32.27 -37.05 11.28
CA SER A 2 32.10 -35.89 10.37
C SER A 2 30.63 -35.51 10.09
N ASP A 3 29.75 -36.50 9.96
CA ASP A 3 28.38 -36.27 9.49
C ASP A 3 27.46 -35.72 10.60
N LEU A 4 27.79 -36.03 11.86
CA LEU A 4 27.12 -35.47 13.04
C LEU A 4 27.49 -33.99 13.23
N SER A 5 28.75 -33.60 12.98
CA SER A 5 29.13 -32.19 13.03
C SER A 5 28.52 -31.35 11.90
N ALA A 6 28.32 -31.94 10.71
CA ALA A 6 27.65 -31.27 9.59
C ALA A 6 26.14 -31.08 9.86
N SER A 7 25.47 -32.08 10.46
CA SER A 7 24.06 -32.02 10.85
C SER A 7 23.79 -31.06 12.02
N GLU A 8 24.70 -30.98 13.01
CA GLU A 8 24.60 -30.01 14.10
C GLU A 8 24.83 -28.56 13.66
N GLY A 9 25.67 -28.34 12.64
CA GLY A 9 25.93 -27.01 12.08
C GLY A 9 24.71 -26.41 11.38
N SER A 10 24.01 -27.20 10.55
CA SER A 10 22.80 -26.77 9.83
C SER A 10 21.65 -26.44 10.79
N SER A 11 21.41 -27.26 11.80
CA SER A 11 20.28 -27.09 12.73
C SER A 11 20.42 -25.90 13.70
N ARG A 12 21.65 -25.52 14.09
CA ARG A 12 21.92 -24.29 14.85
C ARG A 12 21.77 -23.01 14.01
N GLN A 13 22.10 -23.08 12.72
CA GLN A 13 21.98 -21.95 11.81
C GLN A 13 20.50 -21.63 11.52
N ASP A 14 19.67 -22.66 11.28
CA ASP A 14 18.23 -22.51 11.05
C ASP A 14 17.47 -21.92 12.28
N SER A 15 17.88 -22.28 13.50
CA SER A 15 17.20 -21.86 14.73
C SER A 15 17.48 -20.42 15.15
N ALA A 16 18.65 -19.85 14.81
CA ALA A 16 18.96 -18.43 15.03
C ALA A 16 18.53 -17.54 13.84
N GLN A 17 18.48 -18.09 12.62
CA GLN A 17 18.03 -17.36 11.44
C GLN A 17 16.53 -17.02 11.50
N MET A 18 15.69 -17.92 12.01
CA MET A 18 14.24 -17.69 12.04
C MET A 18 13.83 -16.44 12.86
N PRO A 19 14.34 -16.22 14.09
CA PRO A 19 14.11 -14.95 14.80
C PRO A 19 14.66 -13.71 14.06
N VAL A 20 15.83 -13.80 13.43
CA VAL A 20 16.41 -12.69 12.66
C VAL A 20 15.53 -12.31 11.47
N VAL A 21 15.02 -13.31 10.73
CA VAL A 21 14.08 -13.09 9.62
C VAL A 21 12.81 -12.39 10.13
N ILE A 22 12.26 -12.82 11.28
CA ILE A 22 11.10 -12.16 11.90
C ILE A 22 11.39 -10.69 12.22
N TYR A 23 12.53 -10.38 12.84
CA TYR A 23 12.90 -8.99 13.15
C TYR A 23 13.10 -8.15 11.89
N VAL A 24 13.75 -8.70 10.85
CA VAL A 24 13.91 -8.00 9.56
C VAL A 24 12.54 -7.75 8.93
N LEU A 25 11.63 -8.73 8.94
CA LEU A 25 10.27 -8.56 8.43
C LEU A 25 9.50 -7.49 9.21
N TYR A 26 9.64 -7.44 10.54
CA TYR A 26 9.04 -6.39 11.36
C TYR A 26 9.59 -5.01 11.02
N LEU A 27 10.90 -4.89 10.80
CA LEU A 27 11.53 -3.63 10.39
C LEU A 27 11.07 -3.19 9.00
N VAL A 28 11.09 -4.10 8.01
CA VAL A 28 10.63 -3.80 6.64
C VAL A 28 9.13 -3.45 6.64
N GLY A 29 8.31 -4.23 7.33
CA GLY A 29 6.87 -4.00 7.46
C GLY A 29 6.55 -2.65 8.10
N PHE A 30 7.34 -2.23 9.09
CA PHE A 30 7.23 -0.91 9.69
C PHE A 30 7.41 0.17 8.62
N PHE A 31 8.48 0.12 7.81
CA PHE A 31 8.73 1.15 6.79
C PHE A 31 7.69 1.20 5.66
N ILE A 32 7.04 0.08 5.31
CA ILE A 32 6.04 0.05 4.23
C ILE A 32 4.87 1.02 4.50
N ILE A 33 4.44 1.16 5.75
CA ILE A 33 3.31 2.03 6.12
C ILE A 33 3.73 3.50 6.19
N PHE A 34 4.98 3.80 6.58
CA PHE A 34 5.49 5.17 6.68
C PHE A 34 6.03 5.74 5.37
N THR A 35 6.43 4.90 4.41
CA THR A 35 7.01 5.33 3.12
C THR A 35 6.10 6.32 2.36
N PRO A 36 4.78 6.10 2.25
CA PRO A 36 3.87 7.06 1.61
C PRO A 36 3.83 8.43 2.30
N VAL A 37 4.04 8.48 3.62
CA VAL A 37 4.05 9.72 4.40
C VAL A 37 5.27 10.58 4.03
N VAL A 38 6.45 9.96 3.89
CA VAL A 38 7.64 10.67 3.41
C VAL A 38 7.38 11.23 2.00
N GLY A 39 6.75 10.43 1.12
CA GLY A 39 6.38 10.86 -0.22
C GLY A 39 5.49 12.10 -0.25
N VAL A 40 4.43 12.16 0.56
CA VAL A 40 3.54 13.32 0.59
C VAL A 40 4.20 14.57 1.18
N ILE A 41 5.07 14.40 2.19
CA ILE A 41 5.86 15.51 2.74
C ILE A 41 6.76 16.10 1.65
N LEU A 42 7.48 15.25 0.92
CA LEU A 42 8.32 15.69 -0.19
C LEU A 42 7.51 16.38 -1.29
N ALA A 43 6.29 15.92 -1.58
CA ALA A 43 5.40 16.57 -2.54
C ALA A 43 5.02 17.99 -2.09
N TYR A 44 4.58 18.17 -0.84
CA TYR A 44 4.25 19.50 -0.31
C TYR A 44 5.45 20.46 -0.29
N VAL A 45 6.63 19.97 0.14
CA VAL A 45 7.85 20.80 0.17
C VAL A 45 8.31 21.15 -1.23
N SER A 46 8.25 20.21 -2.17
CA SER A 46 8.74 20.43 -3.55
C SER A 46 7.80 21.29 -4.39
N LYS A 47 6.49 21.27 -4.08
CA LYS A 47 5.47 22.14 -4.70
C LYS A 47 5.74 23.63 -4.48
N ALA A 48 6.52 24.02 -3.47
CA ALA A 48 6.88 25.41 -3.24
C ALA A 48 7.88 26.00 -4.27
N ARG A 49 8.33 25.21 -5.26
CA ARG A 49 9.29 25.64 -6.29
C ARG A 49 8.57 26.05 -7.59
N PRO A 50 9.05 27.07 -8.32
CA PRO A 50 8.31 27.73 -9.42
C PRO A 50 8.25 26.96 -10.76
N ALA A 51 8.26 25.62 -10.77
CA ALA A 51 8.25 24.82 -12.00
C ALA A 51 6.82 24.44 -12.42
N SER A 52 6.24 25.21 -13.35
CA SER A 52 4.82 25.18 -13.71
C SER A 52 4.23 23.83 -14.14
N TRP A 53 5.02 22.92 -14.74
CA TRP A 53 4.52 21.60 -15.17
C TRP A 53 4.61 20.55 -14.06
N LEU A 54 5.50 20.72 -13.08
CA LEU A 54 5.70 19.79 -11.96
C LEU A 54 4.61 19.92 -10.90
N ASP A 55 4.00 21.10 -10.77
CA ASP A 55 2.95 21.39 -9.78
C ASP A 55 1.81 20.37 -9.86
N SER A 56 1.35 20.07 -11.06
CA SER A 56 0.31 19.07 -11.34
C SER A 56 0.69 17.64 -10.91
N HIS A 57 1.97 17.28 -10.94
CA HIS A 57 2.46 15.98 -10.48
C HIS A 57 2.46 15.89 -8.96
N TYR A 58 2.85 16.97 -8.28
CA TYR A 58 2.77 17.06 -6.83
C TYR A 58 1.31 17.02 -6.35
N ASP A 59 0.40 17.67 -7.07
CA ASP A 59 -1.04 17.61 -6.78
C ASP A 59 -1.58 16.19 -6.93
N ASN A 60 -1.23 15.50 -8.02
CA ASN A 60 -1.60 14.10 -8.18
C ASN A 60 -1.07 13.23 -7.02
N ALA A 61 0.21 13.39 -6.64
CA ALA A 61 0.80 12.63 -5.52
C ALA A 61 0.09 12.91 -4.19
N ILE A 62 -0.21 14.18 -3.89
CA ILE A 62 -0.95 14.60 -2.69
C ILE A 62 -2.36 14.00 -2.69
N HIS A 63 -3.08 14.07 -3.80
CA HIS A 63 -4.43 13.51 -3.90
C HIS A 63 -4.45 11.99 -3.82
N ILE A 64 -3.48 11.29 -4.42
CA ILE A 64 -3.34 9.83 -4.27
C ILE A 64 -3.17 9.46 -2.80
N PHE A 65 -2.34 10.21 -2.05
CA PHE A 65 -2.14 9.96 -0.62
C PHE A 65 -3.43 10.13 0.18
N TRP A 66 -4.12 11.27 0.05
CA TRP A 66 -5.34 11.55 0.80
C TRP A 66 -6.50 10.63 0.41
N LYS A 67 -6.69 10.36 -0.89
CA LYS A 67 -7.65 9.35 -1.35
C LYS A 67 -7.27 7.99 -0.79
N GLY A 68 -6.00 7.60 -0.82
CA GLY A 68 -5.50 6.36 -0.21
C GLY A 68 -5.87 6.20 1.26
N ILE A 69 -5.75 7.27 2.06
CA ILE A 69 -6.22 7.29 3.45
C ILE A 69 -7.74 7.08 3.53
N LEU A 70 -8.53 7.77 2.70
CA LEU A 70 -9.99 7.57 2.67
C LEU A 70 -10.36 6.11 2.37
N TYR A 71 -9.68 5.48 1.41
CA TYR A 71 -9.90 4.07 1.10
C TYR A 71 -9.45 3.12 2.21
N MET A 72 -8.36 3.43 2.91
CA MET A 72 -7.94 2.65 4.09
C MET A 72 -9.02 2.70 5.19
N ILE A 73 -9.56 3.88 5.48
CA ILE A 73 -10.65 4.06 6.44
C ILE A 73 -11.89 3.28 5.98
N LEU A 74 -12.24 3.38 4.69
CA LEU A 74 -13.36 2.65 4.10
C LEU A 74 -13.18 1.13 4.25
N SER A 75 -11.98 0.60 4.01
CA SER A 75 -11.68 -0.83 4.19
C SER A 75 -11.85 -1.27 5.64
N VAL A 76 -11.38 -0.47 6.62
CA VAL A 76 -11.58 -0.78 8.05
C VAL A 76 -13.06 -0.79 8.41
N VAL A 77 -13.83 0.20 7.94
CA VAL A 77 -15.29 0.25 8.16
C VAL A 77 -15.96 -0.98 7.56
N LEU A 78 -15.61 -1.37 6.33
CA LEU A 78 -16.19 -2.52 5.66
C LEU A 78 -15.87 -3.83 6.40
N ILE A 79 -14.66 -3.98 6.94
CA ILE A 79 -14.29 -5.12 7.80
C ILE A 79 -15.12 -5.10 9.09
N CYS A 80 -15.21 -3.95 9.77
CA CYS A 80 -16.02 -3.81 10.99
C CYS A 80 -17.49 -4.15 10.75
N LEU A 81 -18.06 -3.76 9.61
CA LEU A 81 -19.42 -4.11 9.20
C LEU A 81 -19.57 -5.60 8.86
N CYS A 82 -18.50 -6.26 8.44
CA CYS A 82 -18.49 -7.68 8.10
C CYS A 82 -18.51 -8.56 9.37
N ILE A 83 -17.88 -8.11 10.47
CA ILE A 83 -17.74 -8.88 11.73
C ILE A 83 -19.09 -9.38 12.30
N PRO A 84 -20.16 -8.57 12.44
CA PRO A 84 -21.43 -9.03 12.99
C PRO A 84 -22.07 -10.19 12.20
N PHE A 85 -21.95 -10.20 10.87
CA PHE A 85 -22.53 -11.24 10.03
C PHE A 85 -21.91 -12.61 10.31
N PHE A 86 -20.60 -12.64 10.58
CA PHE A 86 -19.89 -13.86 10.96
C PHE A 86 -20.22 -14.30 12.39
N ILE A 87 -20.42 -13.37 13.32
CA ILE A 87 -20.80 -13.69 14.72
C ILE A 87 -22.21 -14.30 14.79
N GLN A 88 -23.13 -13.82 13.95
CA GLN A 88 -24.52 -14.25 13.95
C GLN A 88 -24.78 -15.53 13.13
N GLU A 89 -23.72 -16.25 12.73
CA GLU A 89 -23.79 -17.45 11.87
C GLU A 89 -24.50 -17.21 10.51
N GLN A 90 -24.54 -15.96 10.05
CA GLN A 90 -25.17 -15.58 8.77
C GLN A 90 -24.15 -15.63 7.62
N ILE A 91 -23.89 -16.85 7.13
CA ILE A 91 -22.85 -17.12 6.13
C ILE A 91 -23.08 -16.40 4.79
N LEU A 92 -24.30 -16.43 4.26
CA LEU A 92 -24.61 -15.90 2.92
C LEU A 92 -24.40 -14.37 2.79
N PRO A 93 -24.96 -13.51 3.66
CA PRO A 93 -24.71 -12.07 3.58
C PRO A 93 -23.26 -11.69 3.89
N GLY A 94 -22.59 -12.41 4.80
CA GLY A 94 -21.17 -12.19 5.10
C GLY A 94 -20.28 -12.38 3.86
N ILE A 95 -20.51 -13.46 3.09
CA ILE A 95 -19.79 -13.71 1.84
C ILE A 95 -20.06 -12.62 0.79
N LEU A 96 -21.32 -12.16 0.64
CA LEU A 96 -21.63 -11.10 -0.32
C LEU A 96 -20.90 -9.79 0.00
N VAL A 97 -20.89 -9.37 1.26
CA VAL A 97 -20.16 -8.18 1.71
C VAL A 97 -18.65 -8.35 1.49
N ALA A 98 -18.10 -9.52 1.81
CA ALA A 98 -16.67 -9.81 1.59
C ALA A 98 -16.29 -9.78 0.10
N LEU A 99 -17.13 -10.33 -0.79
CA LEU A 99 -16.91 -10.30 -2.23
C LEU A 99 -16.95 -8.87 -2.76
N ILE A 100 -17.98 -8.10 -2.40
CA ILE A 100 -18.10 -6.68 -2.81
C ILE A 100 -16.89 -5.88 -2.33
N GLY A 101 -16.50 -6.08 -1.06
CA GLY A 101 -15.30 -5.46 -0.50
C GLY A 101 -14.02 -5.83 -1.24
N SER A 102 -13.88 -7.10 -1.62
CA SER A 102 -12.71 -7.59 -2.36
C SER A 102 -12.60 -6.98 -3.76
N PHE A 103 -13.72 -6.89 -4.50
CA PHE A 103 -13.73 -6.21 -5.80
C PHE A 103 -13.46 -4.71 -5.66
N ALA A 104 -14.01 -4.06 -4.65
CA ALA A 104 -13.73 -2.64 -4.37
C ALA A 104 -12.25 -2.42 -4.04
N ALA A 105 -11.64 -3.28 -3.22
CA ALA A 105 -10.22 -3.23 -2.87
C ALA A 105 -9.32 -3.45 -4.10
N LEU A 106 -9.70 -4.39 -5.00
CA LEU A 106 -8.96 -4.62 -6.24
C LEU A 106 -9.06 -3.41 -7.19
N ALA A 107 -10.27 -2.88 -7.40
CA ALA A 107 -10.47 -1.68 -8.21
C ALA A 107 -9.65 -0.50 -7.68
N GLN A 108 -9.59 -0.36 -6.35
CA GLN A 108 -8.79 0.66 -5.68
C GLN A 108 -7.28 0.46 -5.87
N LEU A 109 -6.81 -0.79 -5.77
CA LEU A 109 -5.41 -1.12 -6.03
C LEU A 109 -5.04 -0.78 -7.48
N VAL A 110 -5.87 -1.16 -8.44
CA VAL A 110 -5.66 -0.85 -9.87
C VAL A 110 -5.66 0.65 -10.08
N TRP A 111 -6.62 1.38 -9.51
CA TRP A 111 -6.68 2.84 -9.57
C TRP A 111 -5.39 3.50 -9.05
N TYR A 112 -4.91 3.08 -7.88
CA TYR A 112 -3.69 3.58 -7.27
C TYR A 112 -2.47 3.36 -8.18
N ILE A 113 -2.30 2.12 -8.68
CA ILE A 113 -1.17 1.76 -9.56
C ILE A 113 -1.23 2.59 -10.85
N VAL A 114 -2.40 2.68 -11.50
CA VAL A 114 -2.54 3.42 -12.76
C VAL A 114 -2.19 4.90 -12.60
N ARG A 115 -2.64 5.54 -11.51
CA ARG A 115 -2.34 6.96 -11.26
C ARG A 115 -0.85 7.20 -10.99
N CYS A 116 -0.18 6.28 -10.30
CA CYS A 116 1.28 6.31 -10.11
C CYS A 116 2.02 6.13 -11.44
N VAL A 117 1.65 5.13 -12.24
CA VAL A 117 2.28 4.86 -13.55
C VAL A 117 2.08 6.04 -14.50
N LYS A 118 0.86 6.59 -14.62
CA LYS A 118 0.59 7.77 -15.44
C LYS A 118 1.42 8.98 -14.99
N GLY A 119 1.54 9.20 -13.68
CA GLY A 119 2.40 10.25 -13.13
C GLY A 119 3.86 10.10 -13.59
N ILE A 120 4.42 8.89 -13.46
CA ILE A 120 5.79 8.58 -13.89
C ILE A 120 5.97 8.78 -15.40
N MET A 121 5.04 8.24 -16.21
CA MET A 121 5.09 8.35 -17.68
C MET A 121 5.06 9.82 -18.12
N MET A 122 4.09 10.60 -17.63
CA MET A 122 3.96 12.01 -18.00
C MET A 122 5.15 12.85 -17.50
N ALA A 123 5.70 12.53 -16.33
CA ALA A 123 6.91 13.18 -15.84
C ALA A 123 8.12 12.87 -16.73
N SER A 124 8.25 11.64 -17.23
CA SER A 124 9.30 11.26 -18.18
C SER A 124 9.20 11.99 -19.52
N GLU A 125 7.97 12.29 -19.96
CA GLU A 125 7.67 13.07 -21.17
C GLU A 125 7.79 14.59 -20.96
N LYS A 126 8.11 15.07 -19.75
CA LYS A 126 8.10 16.49 -19.35
C LYS A 126 6.75 17.18 -19.63
N ARG A 127 5.66 16.42 -19.47
CA ARG A 127 4.28 16.91 -19.64
C ARG A 127 3.63 17.13 -18.28
N ALA A 128 2.72 18.10 -18.21
CA ALA A 128 1.90 18.31 -17.02
C ALA A 128 0.86 17.19 -16.88
N TYR A 129 0.51 16.85 -15.64
CA TYR A 129 -0.57 15.95 -15.32
C TYR A 129 -1.93 16.64 -15.58
N PRO A 130 -2.80 16.09 -16.44
CA PRO A 130 -3.95 16.83 -16.97
C PRO A 130 -5.07 17.06 -15.94
N ASP A 131 -5.34 16.09 -15.05
CA ASP A 131 -6.41 16.20 -14.05
C ASP A 131 -6.02 15.50 -12.72
N PRO A 132 -5.25 16.20 -11.86
CA PRO A 132 -4.79 15.64 -10.60
C PRO A 132 -5.91 15.40 -9.57
N GLU A 133 -7.06 16.07 -9.72
CA GLU A 133 -8.19 15.97 -8.79
C GLU A 133 -9.15 14.82 -9.13
N SER A 134 -9.09 14.31 -10.36
CA SER A 134 -9.98 13.25 -10.83
C SER A 134 -10.02 12.01 -9.93
N TRP A 135 -11.23 11.48 -9.73
CA TRP A 135 -11.47 10.20 -9.05
C TRP A 135 -11.39 9.00 -10.00
N GLY A 136 -11.24 9.25 -11.29
CA GLY A 136 -11.05 8.22 -12.31
C GLY A 136 -9.58 7.80 -12.45
N PHE A 137 -9.31 6.97 -13.46
CA PHE A 137 -7.97 6.45 -13.75
C PHE A 137 -7.03 7.51 -14.30
#